data_AF-A0AAV0ISR3-F1
#
_entry.id   AF-A0AAV0ISR3-F1
#
_cell.length_a   1.000
_cell.length_b   1.000
_cell.length_c   1.000
_cell.angle_alpha   90.00
_cell.angle_beta   90.00
_cell.angle_gamma   90.00
#
_symmetry.space_group_name_H-M   'P 1'
#
loop_
_entity.id
_entity.type
_entity.pdbx_description
1 polymer ?
#
loop_
_entity_poly.entity_id
_entity_poly.type
_entity_poly.pdbx_seq_one_letter_code
_entity_poly.pdbx_strand_id
1 'polypeptide(L)'
;MQYFQRHRYLGLSLLCKRFTVRYAEWMLGYLQLFANSFGVCALGFQSLKFEEPTSFNDVLKSNSRAKAKEDLAAATRAVEELMFKIRKIKTKAEQSETMVQEICCDIKKLDFAKKHITTTITALHRLTMLVSAVEQLQVMASKRNYKEAAAQLEAVNQLCSHFEAYRDIPKIMELREKFKNIKQILKSHVFSDFSSLGTGKETEETNLLQQLSEACLVVDAWEPSVREELVNNF
;
A
#
# COMPACT_ATOMS: atom_id res chain seq x y z
N MET A 1 14.71 6.44 36.75
CA MET A 1 14.96 6.75 35.33
C MET A 1 14.17 5.80 34.39
N GLN A 2 12.84 5.65 34.57
CA GLN A 2 12.02 4.76 33.72
C GLN A 2 10.64 5.33 33.32
N TYR A 3 10.39 6.63 33.54
CA TYR A 3 9.09 7.26 33.24
C TYR A 3 9.03 8.01 31.89
N PHE A 4 10.09 8.02 31.07
CA PHE A 4 10.19 8.91 29.90
C PHE A 4 10.03 8.26 28.51
N GLN A 5 9.81 6.94 28.42
CA GLN A 5 9.77 6.23 27.12
C GLN A 5 8.36 5.85 26.63
N ARG A 6 7.31 5.96 27.46
CA ARG A 6 5.96 5.45 27.10
C ARG A 6 5.02 6.47 26.43
N HIS A 7 5.31 7.78 26.52
CA HIS A 7 4.40 8.81 25.98
C HIS A 7 4.65 9.20 24.52
N ARG A 8 5.71 8.70 23.86
CA ARG A 8 6.02 9.09 22.47
C ARG A 8 5.38 8.18 21.40
N TYR A 9 4.88 6.99 21.76
CA TYR A 9 4.34 6.03 20.79
C TYR A 9 2.82 6.13 20.55
N LEU A 10 2.04 6.67 21.50
CA LEU A 10 0.59 6.87 21.30
C LEU A 10 0.26 8.10 20.43
N GLY A 11 1.15 9.09 20.33
CA GLY A 11 0.94 10.26 19.45
C GLY A 11 1.09 9.94 17.96
N LEU A 12 1.91 8.96 17.59
CA LEU A 12 2.16 8.62 16.17
C LEU A 12 1.01 7.85 15.53
N SER A 13 0.25 7.04 16.27
CA SER A 13 -0.86 6.26 15.67
C SER A 13 -2.06 7.14 15.31
N LEU A 14 -2.36 8.17 16.12
CA LEU A 14 -3.40 9.15 15.81
C LEU A 14 -2.98 10.13 14.72
N LEU A 15 -1.71 10.55 14.67
CA LEU A 15 -1.22 11.35 13.55
C LEU A 15 -1.26 10.57 12.24
N CYS A 16 -0.91 9.27 12.25
CA CYS A 16 -0.91 8.45 11.05
C CYS A 16 -2.33 8.22 10.51
N LYS A 17 -3.32 7.93 11.37
CA LYS A 17 -4.73 7.82 10.92
C LYS A 17 -5.30 9.14 10.39
N ARG A 18 -4.91 10.28 10.98
CA ARG A 18 -5.35 11.62 10.52
C ARG A 18 -4.60 12.08 9.27
N PHE A 19 -3.36 11.61 9.05
CA PHE A 19 -2.63 11.82 7.81
C PHE A 19 -3.21 11.00 6.66
N THR A 20 -3.55 9.72 6.86
CA THR A 20 -4.07 8.88 5.76
C THR A 20 -5.42 9.36 5.21
N VAL A 21 -6.33 9.84 6.07
CA VAL A 21 -7.62 10.41 5.61
C VAL A 21 -7.41 11.74 4.89
N ARG A 22 -6.55 12.63 5.41
CA ARG A 22 -6.23 13.88 4.72
C ARG A 22 -5.43 13.65 3.44
N TYR A 23 -4.59 12.63 3.35
CA TYR A 23 -3.86 12.27 2.13
C TYR A 23 -4.77 11.64 1.08
N ALA A 24 -5.83 10.91 1.47
CA ALA A 24 -6.84 10.39 0.56
C ALA A 24 -7.75 11.52 0.03
N GLU A 25 -8.13 12.49 0.87
CA GLU A 25 -8.83 13.70 0.42
C GLU A 25 -7.93 14.61 -0.42
N TRP A 26 -6.64 14.73 -0.09
CA TRP A 26 -5.67 15.42 -0.92
C TRP A 26 -5.41 14.68 -2.23
N MET A 27 -5.36 13.34 -2.26
CA MET A 27 -5.19 12.57 -3.50
C MET A 27 -6.43 12.58 -4.38
N LEU A 28 -7.65 12.55 -3.83
CA LEU A 28 -8.88 12.72 -4.61
C LEU A 28 -8.98 14.15 -5.14
N GLY A 29 -8.58 15.15 -4.35
CA GLY A 29 -8.45 16.54 -4.81
C GLY A 29 -7.37 16.70 -5.88
N TYR A 30 -6.21 16.05 -5.72
CA TYR A 30 -5.12 16.05 -6.68
C TYR A 30 -5.45 15.25 -7.93
N LEU A 31 -6.23 14.16 -7.86
CA LEU A 31 -6.71 13.41 -9.04
C LEU A 31 -7.82 14.17 -9.77
N GLN A 32 -8.65 14.96 -9.08
CA GLN A 32 -9.66 15.81 -9.74
C GLN A 32 -9.00 17.04 -10.38
N LEU A 33 -8.00 17.64 -9.72
CA LEU A 33 -7.13 18.68 -10.30
C LEU A 33 -6.21 18.13 -11.40
N PHE A 34 -5.68 16.90 -11.26
CA PHE A 34 -4.90 16.22 -12.30
C PHE A 34 -5.77 15.73 -13.43
N ALA A 35 -7.01 15.28 -13.24
CA ALA A 35 -7.90 14.92 -14.35
C ALA A 35 -8.32 16.17 -15.12
N ASN A 36 -8.56 17.29 -14.42
CA ASN A 36 -8.82 18.58 -15.06
C ASN A 36 -7.56 19.23 -15.67
N SER A 37 -6.35 18.88 -15.21
CA SER A 37 -5.08 19.37 -15.77
C SER A 37 -4.45 18.42 -16.81
N PHE A 38 -4.72 17.10 -16.76
CA PHE A 38 -4.36 16.10 -17.77
C PHE A 38 -5.37 16.03 -18.90
N GLY A 39 -6.64 16.39 -18.68
CA GLY A 39 -7.55 16.73 -19.78
C GLY A 39 -7.05 17.91 -20.62
N VAL A 40 -6.19 18.77 -20.04
CA VAL A 40 -5.53 19.89 -20.71
C VAL A 40 -4.11 19.54 -21.20
N CYS A 41 -3.39 18.61 -20.55
CA CYS A 41 -2.08 18.15 -21.03
C CYS A 41 -2.14 17.10 -22.14
N ALA A 42 -3.20 16.28 -22.22
CA ALA A 42 -3.39 15.31 -23.30
C ALA A 42 -4.16 15.90 -24.52
N LEU A 43 -4.88 17.00 -24.32
CA LEU A 43 -5.56 17.74 -25.38
C LEU A 43 -5.06 19.18 -25.39
N GLY A 44 -4.13 19.47 -26.30
CA GLY A 44 -4.03 20.83 -26.84
C GLY A 44 -2.73 21.57 -26.58
N PHE A 45 -1.61 21.00 -27.02
CA PHE A 45 -0.72 21.76 -27.90
C PHE A 45 -0.30 20.87 -29.07
N GLN A 46 -1.30 20.28 -29.73
CA GLN A 46 -1.13 19.78 -31.08
C GLN A 46 -0.69 20.97 -31.92
N SER A 47 0.61 21.00 -32.23
CA SER A 47 1.29 21.92 -33.12
C SER A 47 0.44 23.12 -33.49
N LEU A 48 0.56 24.22 -32.73
CA LEU A 48 0.39 25.54 -33.35
C LEU A 48 1.49 25.61 -34.42
N LYS A 49 1.17 25.02 -35.59
CA LYS A 49 1.67 25.44 -36.89
C LYS A 49 1.17 26.87 -37.01
N PHE A 50 1.88 27.78 -36.35
CA PHE A 50 1.89 29.15 -36.77
C PHE A 50 2.54 29.09 -38.14
N GLU A 51 1.70 28.99 -39.15
CA GLU A 51 2.07 29.07 -40.55
C GLU A 51 2.88 30.36 -40.68
N GLU A 52 4.15 30.23 -41.07
CA GLU A 52 4.99 31.40 -41.29
C GLU A 52 4.22 32.36 -42.20
N PRO A 53 4.09 33.65 -41.87
CA PRO A 53 3.69 34.61 -42.86
C PRO A 53 4.84 34.74 -43.86
N THR A 54 4.87 33.86 -44.86
CA THR A 54 5.78 33.90 -46.01
C THR A 54 5.46 35.05 -46.97
N SER A 55 4.49 35.89 -46.64
CA SER A 55 3.98 36.96 -47.50
C SER A 55 3.92 38.31 -46.76
N PHE A 56 5.07 38.90 -46.41
CA PHE A 56 5.14 40.30 -46.00
C PHE A 56 5.82 41.21 -47.05
N ASN A 57 6.48 40.64 -48.06
CA ASN A 57 7.15 41.43 -49.11
C ASN A 57 6.18 42.13 -50.10
N ASP A 58 4.88 41.83 -50.07
CA ASP A 58 3.91 42.36 -51.04
C ASP A 58 3.29 43.73 -50.69
N VAL A 59 3.58 44.29 -49.50
CA VAL A 59 3.05 45.61 -49.09
C VAL A 59 3.92 46.79 -49.61
N LEU A 60 4.91 46.52 -50.46
CA LEU A 60 6.01 47.44 -50.79
C LEU A 60 5.76 48.48 -51.90
N LYS A 61 4.54 48.70 -52.40
CA LYS A 61 4.33 49.64 -53.52
C LYS A 61 3.10 50.55 -53.37
N SER A 62 3.24 51.63 -52.61
CA SER A 62 2.43 52.85 -52.83
C SER A 62 3.14 54.13 -52.41
N ASN A 63 3.04 55.16 -53.25
CA ASN A 63 3.87 56.36 -53.31
C ASN A 63 3.62 57.40 -52.19
N SER A 64 4.59 57.59 -51.28
CA SER A 64 4.99 58.91 -50.72
C SER A 64 6.46 58.83 -50.22
N ARG A 65 7.31 59.80 -50.57
CA ARG A 65 8.69 59.48 -51.02
C ARG A 65 9.83 59.45 -49.97
N ALA A 66 9.65 59.84 -48.71
CA ALA A 66 10.75 59.71 -47.72
C ALA A 66 10.27 59.27 -46.33
N LYS A 67 9.39 60.05 -45.71
CA LYS A 67 8.89 59.77 -44.35
C LYS A 67 8.12 58.44 -44.27
N ALA A 68 7.23 58.17 -45.22
CA ALA A 68 6.51 56.89 -45.27
C ALA A 68 7.41 55.68 -45.54
N LYS A 69 8.54 55.86 -46.25
CA LYS A 69 9.53 54.78 -46.44
C LYS A 69 10.33 54.51 -45.17
N GLU A 70 10.65 55.55 -44.42
CA GLU A 70 11.34 55.45 -43.14
C GLU A 70 10.44 54.81 -42.07
N ASP A 71 9.18 55.26 -41.97
CA ASP A 71 8.17 54.66 -41.08
C ASP A 71 7.89 53.20 -41.45
N LEU A 72 7.81 52.87 -42.75
CA LEU A 72 7.65 51.49 -43.23
C LEU A 72 8.87 50.61 -42.90
N ALA A 73 10.08 51.14 -43.06
CA ALA A 73 11.31 50.43 -42.70
C ALA A 73 11.41 50.22 -41.18
N ALA A 74 11.02 51.20 -40.38
CA ALA A 74 10.95 51.08 -38.93
C ALA A 74 9.92 50.03 -38.49
N ALA A 75 8.72 50.04 -39.09
CA ALA A 75 7.69 49.04 -38.83
C ALA A 75 8.16 47.62 -39.21
N THR A 76 8.84 47.46 -40.35
CA THR A 76 9.36 46.16 -40.80
C THR A 76 10.41 45.61 -39.82
N ARG A 77 11.35 46.45 -39.36
CA ARG A 77 12.33 46.06 -38.33
C ARG A 77 11.68 45.66 -37.01
N ALA A 78 10.66 46.39 -36.58
CA ALA A 78 9.91 46.06 -35.36
C ALA A 78 9.19 44.70 -35.48
N VAL A 79 8.64 44.39 -36.66
CA VAL A 79 8.03 43.09 -36.95
C VAL A 79 9.07 41.96 -36.93
N GLU A 80 10.24 42.16 -37.54
CA GLU A 80 11.34 41.19 -37.51
C GLU A 80 11.82 40.89 -36.09
N GLU A 81 11.97 41.94 -35.26
CA GLU A 81 12.35 41.79 -33.85
C GLU A 81 11.27 41.05 -33.05
N LEU A 82 9.99 41.33 -33.31
CA LEU A 82 8.87 40.63 -32.68
C LEU A 82 8.86 39.15 -33.08
N MET A 83 9.05 38.83 -34.36
CA MET A 83 9.12 37.44 -34.85
C MET A 83 10.30 36.69 -34.24
N PHE A 84 11.44 37.36 -34.07
CA PHE A 84 12.58 36.79 -33.34
C PHE A 84 12.24 36.50 -31.87
N LYS A 85 11.60 37.44 -31.16
CA LYS A 85 11.17 37.24 -29.77
C LYS A 85 10.15 36.10 -29.64
N ILE A 86 9.18 36.01 -30.57
CA ILE A 86 8.18 34.94 -30.61
C ILE A 86 8.85 33.58 -30.79
N ARG A 87 9.79 33.44 -31.74
CA ARG A 87 10.56 32.20 -31.94
C ARG A 87 11.34 31.81 -30.68
N LYS A 88 11.99 32.77 -30.02
CA LYS A 88 12.73 32.53 -28.77
C LYS A 88 11.81 32.06 -27.63
N ILE A 89 10.62 32.64 -27.51
CA ILE A 89 9.62 32.21 -26.52
C ILE A 89 9.15 30.79 -26.82
N LYS A 90 8.87 30.47 -28.10
CA LYS A 90 8.45 29.13 -28.54
C LYS A 90 9.49 28.07 -28.17
N THR A 91 10.76 28.27 -28.53
CA THR A 91 11.82 27.30 -28.21
C THR A 91 11.98 27.12 -26.69
N LYS A 92 11.86 28.20 -25.90
CA LYS A 92 11.88 28.08 -24.44
C LYS A 92 10.65 27.34 -23.89
N ALA A 93 9.48 27.53 -24.48
CA ALA A 93 8.27 26.81 -24.09
C ALA A 93 8.40 25.31 -24.38
N GLU A 94 8.90 24.93 -25.56
CA GLU A 94 9.15 23.52 -25.92
C GLU A 94 10.18 22.86 -24.99
N GLN A 95 11.25 23.58 -24.65
CA GLN A 95 12.24 23.12 -23.65
C GLN A 95 11.61 22.98 -22.26
N SER A 96 10.78 23.94 -21.85
CA SER A 96 10.09 23.89 -20.56
C SER A 96 9.09 22.74 -20.49
N GLU A 97 8.39 22.43 -21.59
CA GLU A 97 7.48 21.29 -21.68
C GLU A 97 8.24 19.98 -21.51
N THR A 98 9.34 19.81 -22.25
CA THR A 98 10.19 18.61 -22.15
C THR A 98 10.70 18.41 -20.71
N MET A 99 11.19 19.48 -20.08
CA MET A 99 11.63 19.45 -18.69
C MET A 99 10.51 19.05 -17.73
N VAL A 100 9.29 19.59 -17.90
CA VAL A 100 8.14 19.23 -17.06
C VAL A 100 7.73 17.76 -17.26
N GLN A 101 7.77 17.26 -18.50
CA GLN A 101 7.48 15.85 -18.79
C GLN A 101 8.48 14.91 -18.10
N GLU A 102 9.77 15.24 -18.10
CA GLU A 102 10.81 14.50 -17.38
C GLU A 102 10.55 14.50 -15.87
N ILE A 103 10.25 15.66 -15.28
CA ILE A 103 9.89 15.78 -13.87
C ILE A 103 8.67 14.91 -13.54
N CYS A 104 7.63 14.93 -14.38
CA CYS A 104 6.45 14.08 -14.17
C CYS A 104 6.76 12.59 -14.27
N CYS A 105 7.67 12.20 -15.17
CA CYS A 105 8.15 10.81 -15.27
C CYS A 105 8.87 10.38 -13.98
N ASP A 106 9.73 11.24 -13.44
CA ASP A 106 10.47 10.95 -12.21
C ASP A 106 9.57 10.93 -10.97
N ILE A 107 8.57 11.81 -10.89
CA ILE A 107 7.53 11.76 -9.84
C ILE A 107 6.79 10.42 -9.88
N LYS A 108 6.43 9.92 -11.07
CA LYS A 108 5.78 8.60 -11.21
C LYS A 108 6.68 7.47 -10.73
N LYS A 109 7.96 7.47 -11.10
CA LYS A 109 8.93 6.47 -10.63
C LYS A 109 9.06 6.50 -9.10
N LEU A 110 9.11 7.70 -8.52
CA LEU A 110 9.16 7.88 -7.08
C LEU A 110 7.90 7.36 -6.38
N ASP A 111 6.72 7.57 -6.96
CA ASP A 111 5.46 7.04 -6.43
C ASP A 111 5.42 5.52 -6.44
N PHE A 112 5.87 4.88 -7.54
CA PHE A 112 6.02 3.43 -7.59
C PHE A 112 7.00 2.93 -6.53
N ALA A 113 8.16 3.56 -6.39
CA ALA A 113 9.14 3.21 -5.37
C ALA A 113 8.55 3.32 -3.96
N LYS A 114 7.85 4.41 -3.66
CA LYS A 114 7.16 4.62 -2.38
C LYS A 114 6.11 3.54 -2.13
N LYS A 115 5.30 3.20 -3.14
CA LYS A 115 4.28 2.14 -3.04
C LYS A 115 4.92 0.78 -2.75
N HIS A 116 5.94 0.39 -3.53
CA HIS A 116 6.65 -0.87 -3.33
C HIS A 116 7.31 -0.97 -1.95
N ILE A 117 7.97 0.10 -1.49
CA ILE A 117 8.55 0.16 -0.15
C ILE A 117 7.46 0.02 0.91
N THR A 118 6.34 0.74 0.78
CA THR A 118 5.22 0.68 1.74
C THR A 118 4.61 -0.71 1.81
N THR A 119 4.40 -1.36 0.65
CA THR A 119 3.93 -2.74 0.57
C THR A 119 4.91 -3.70 1.23
N THR A 120 6.22 -3.53 0.98
CA THR A 120 7.27 -4.37 1.57
C THR A 120 7.32 -4.21 3.09
N ILE A 121 7.27 -2.98 3.60
CA ILE A 121 7.21 -2.70 5.05
C ILE A 121 5.98 -3.37 5.68
N THR A 122 4.82 -3.26 5.03
CA THR A 122 3.57 -3.87 5.52
C THR A 122 3.67 -5.40 5.54
N ALA A 123 4.22 -6.00 4.50
CA ALA A 123 4.43 -7.45 4.43
C ALA A 123 5.40 -7.93 5.53
N LEU A 124 6.52 -7.23 5.73
CA LEU A 124 7.48 -7.52 6.80
C LEU A 124 6.86 -7.39 8.18
N HIS A 125 6.07 -6.34 8.43
CA HIS A 125 5.38 -6.16 9.70
C HIS A 125 4.41 -7.32 9.97
N ARG A 126 3.63 -7.74 8.97
CA ARG A 126 2.73 -8.91 9.09
C ARG A 126 3.50 -10.20 9.32
N LEU A 127 4.70 -10.34 8.75
CA LEU A 127 5.54 -11.51 8.97
C LEU A 127 6.03 -11.55 10.41
N THR A 128 6.49 -10.41 10.95
CA THR A 128 6.85 -10.29 12.37
C THR A 128 5.66 -10.61 13.28
N MET A 129 4.46 -10.12 12.94
CA MET A 129 3.23 -10.49 13.67
C MET A 129 2.97 -11.99 13.64
N LEU A 130 3.13 -12.65 12.48
CA LEU A 130 2.96 -14.10 12.35
C LEU A 130 3.95 -14.87 13.22
N VAL A 131 5.24 -14.49 13.19
CA VAL A 131 6.28 -15.10 14.03
C VAL A 131 5.90 -15.00 15.50
N SER A 132 5.59 -13.80 15.98
CA SER A 132 5.20 -13.57 17.38
C SER A 132 3.90 -14.31 17.74
N ALA A 133 2.94 -14.39 16.82
CA ALA A 133 1.68 -15.06 17.07
C ALA A 133 1.85 -16.58 17.23
N VAL A 134 2.70 -17.20 16.40
CA VAL A 134 3.07 -18.62 16.49
C VAL A 134 3.81 -18.92 17.81
N GLU A 135 4.76 -18.06 18.21
CA GLU A 135 5.47 -18.19 19.48
C GLU A 135 4.52 -18.10 20.69
N GLN A 136 3.59 -17.13 20.68
CA GLN A 136 2.57 -17.00 21.72
C GLN A 136 1.65 -18.22 21.77
N LEU A 137 1.22 -18.72 20.61
CA LEU A 137 0.39 -19.92 20.53
C LEU A 137 1.11 -21.14 21.13
N GLN A 138 2.42 -21.27 20.88
CA GLN A 138 3.23 -22.33 21.48
C GLN A 138 3.24 -22.25 23.00
N VAL A 139 3.39 -21.05 23.58
CA VAL A 139 3.35 -20.84 25.03
C VAL A 139 1.96 -21.16 25.60
N MET A 140 0.89 -20.74 24.92
CA MET A 140 -0.50 -21.03 25.33
C MET A 140 -0.80 -22.53 25.29
N ALA A 141 -0.33 -23.23 24.24
CA ALA A 141 -0.47 -24.67 24.10
C ALA A 141 0.26 -25.43 25.21
N SER A 142 1.47 -25.01 25.59
CA SER A 142 2.23 -25.60 26.70
C SER A 142 1.56 -25.37 28.06
N LYS A 143 0.88 -24.23 28.24
CA LYS A 143 0.13 -23.90 29.46
C LYS A 143 -1.28 -24.51 29.51
N ARG A 144 -1.72 -25.19 28.44
CA ARG A 144 -3.08 -25.71 28.28
C ARG A 144 -4.17 -24.64 28.44
N ASN A 145 -3.87 -23.40 28.06
CA ASN A 145 -4.88 -22.32 28.05
C ASN A 145 -5.68 -22.39 26.74
N TYR A 146 -6.65 -23.31 26.68
CA TYR A 146 -7.40 -23.64 25.47
C TYR A 146 -8.20 -22.45 24.95
N LYS A 147 -8.79 -21.64 25.83
CA LYS A 147 -9.59 -20.47 25.45
C LYS A 147 -8.79 -19.43 24.66
N GLU A 148 -7.62 -19.03 25.16
CA GLU A 148 -6.75 -18.08 24.45
C GLU A 148 -6.10 -18.71 23.22
N ALA A 149 -5.74 -20.00 23.31
CA ALA A 149 -5.17 -20.74 22.18
C ALA A 149 -6.12 -20.79 20.98
N ALA A 150 -7.44 -20.96 21.20
CA ALA A 150 -8.44 -20.98 20.13
C ALA A 150 -8.46 -19.65 19.35
N ALA A 151 -8.55 -18.53 20.07
CA ALA A 151 -8.55 -17.19 19.46
C ALA A 151 -7.23 -16.91 18.72
N GLN A 152 -6.10 -17.29 19.32
CA GLN A 152 -4.79 -17.11 18.71
C GLN A 152 -4.60 -18.00 17.47
N LEU A 153 -5.15 -19.21 17.47
CA LEU A 153 -5.09 -20.14 16.34
C LEU A 153 -5.85 -19.58 15.14
N GLU A 154 -7.01 -18.96 15.35
CA GLU A 154 -7.75 -18.26 14.30
C GLU A 154 -6.95 -17.09 13.73
N ALA A 155 -6.34 -16.26 14.59
CA ALA A 155 -5.51 -15.13 14.18
C ALA A 155 -4.29 -15.58 13.34
N VAL A 156 -3.62 -16.66 13.75
CA VAL A 156 -2.51 -17.25 12.97
C VAL A 156 -3.01 -17.80 11.64
N ASN A 157 -4.19 -18.43 11.60
CA ASN A 157 -4.77 -18.95 10.37
C ASN A 157 -5.07 -17.83 9.36
N GLN A 158 -5.65 -16.73 9.83
CA GLN A 158 -5.90 -15.53 9.02
C GLN A 158 -4.58 -14.95 8.48
N LEU A 159 -3.55 -14.83 9.32
CA LEU A 159 -2.23 -14.36 8.89
C LEU A 159 -1.60 -15.28 7.85
N CYS A 160 -1.67 -16.61 8.03
CA CYS A 160 -1.19 -17.58 7.04
C CYS A 160 -1.87 -17.41 5.68
N SER A 161 -3.19 -17.14 5.64
CA SER A 161 -3.91 -16.94 4.36
C SER A 161 -3.39 -15.74 3.56
N HIS A 162 -2.92 -14.67 4.24
CA HIS A 162 -2.27 -13.53 3.57
C HIS A 162 -0.90 -13.87 2.97
N PHE A 163 -0.26 -14.95 3.42
CA PHE A 163 1.05 -15.39 2.97
C PHE A 163 1.02 -16.55 1.95
N GLU A 164 -0.15 -16.92 1.41
CA GLU A 164 -0.26 -17.98 0.39
C GLU A 164 0.58 -17.69 -0.86
N ALA A 165 0.62 -16.43 -1.31
CA ALA A 165 1.43 -16.00 -2.45
C ALA A 165 2.96 -16.10 -2.20
N TYR A 166 3.38 -16.30 -0.95
CA TYR A 166 4.79 -16.35 -0.54
C TYR A 166 5.20 -17.75 -0.02
N ARG A 167 4.41 -18.78 -0.36
CA ARG A 167 4.60 -20.16 0.13
C ARG A 167 5.98 -20.75 -0.16
N ASP A 168 6.64 -20.31 -1.25
CA ASP A 168 7.92 -20.86 -1.68
C ASP A 168 9.12 -20.27 -0.88
N ILE A 169 8.87 -19.29 0.00
CA ILE A 169 9.90 -18.70 0.84
C ILE A 169 10.20 -19.67 2.00
N PRO A 170 11.47 -20.10 2.20
CA PRO A 170 11.82 -21.13 3.18
C PRO A 170 11.43 -20.73 4.62
N LYS A 171 11.50 -19.44 4.96
CA LYS A 171 11.13 -18.96 6.29
C LYS A 171 9.62 -19.08 6.57
N ILE A 172 8.79 -18.88 5.54
CA ILE A 172 7.33 -19.01 5.66
C ILE A 172 6.95 -20.48 5.75
N MET A 173 7.62 -21.35 4.98
CA MET A 173 7.46 -22.81 5.11
C MET A 173 7.80 -23.28 6.54
N GLU A 174 8.93 -22.84 7.09
CA GLU A 174 9.33 -23.17 8.47
C GLU A 174 8.25 -22.75 9.50
N LEU A 175 7.68 -21.55 9.35
CA LEU A 175 6.63 -21.06 10.24
C LEU A 175 5.33 -21.88 10.10
N ARG A 176 4.96 -22.27 8.88
CA ARG A 176 3.79 -23.13 8.63
C ARG A 176 3.98 -24.52 9.23
N GLU A 177 5.15 -25.12 9.08
CA GLU A 177 5.45 -26.41 9.70
C GLU A 177 5.46 -26.33 11.23
N LYS A 178 6.03 -25.25 11.80
CA LYS A 178 5.92 -24.99 13.25
C LYS A 178 4.47 -24.87 13.71
N PHE A 179 3.65 -24.11 12.98
CA PHE A 179 2.23 -23.97 13.28
C PHE A 179 1.48 -25.31 13.19
N LYS A 180 1.77 -26.13 12.17
CA LYS A 180 1.22 -27.49 12.02
C LYS A 180 1.61 -28.39 13.19
N ASN A 181 2.87 -28.35 13.62
CA ASN A 181 3.35 -29.11 14.78
C ASN A 181 2.64 -28.68 16.07
N ILE A 182 2.44 -27.37 16.28
CA ILE A 182 1.70 -26.87 17.45
C ILE A 182 0.23 -27.33 17.41
N LYS A 183 -0.43 -27.34 16.24
CA LYS A 183 -1.77 -27.91 16.08
C LYS A 183 -1.81 -29.38 16.52
N GLN A 184 -0.82 -30.19 16.13
CA GLN A 184 -0.75 -31.61 16.51
C GLN A 184 -0.52 -31.81 18.01
N ILE A 185 0.35 -31.00 18.62
CA ILE A 185 0.59 -31.03 20.07
C ILE A 185 -0.71 -30.69 20.82
N LEU A 186 -1.39 -29.63 20.39
CA LEU A 186 -2.64 -29.18 20.99
C LEU A 186 -3.73 -30.25 20.84
N LYS A 187 -3.81 -30.92 19.69
CA LYS A 187 -4.64 -32.12 19.48
C LYS A 187 -4.32 -33.22 20.47
N SER A 188 -3.06 -33.61 20.62
CA SER A 188 -2.67 -34.63 21.59
C SER A 188 -3.03 -34.25 23.03
N HIS A 189 -2.88 -32.98 23.41
CA HIS A 189 -3.26 -32.50 24.74
C HIS A 189 -4.76 -32.64 24.97
N VAL A 190 -5.58 -32.18 24.02
CA VAL A 190 -7.04 -32.30 24.09
C VAL A 190 -7.45 -33.78 24.20
N PHE A 191 -6.96 -34.67 23.32
CA PHE A 191 -7.29 -36.09 23.37
C PHE A 191 -6.87 -36.77 24.68
N SER A 192 -5.70 -36.42 25.22
CA SER A 192 -5.23 -36.93 26.51
C SER A 192 -6.15 -36.50 27.65
N ASP A 193 -6.62 -35.25 27.63
CA ASP A 193 -7.49 -34.70 28.67
C ASP A 193 -8.88 -35.35 28.61
N PHE A 194 -9.44 -35.53 27.42
CA PHE A 194 -10.68 -36.29 27.20
C PHE A 194 -10.58 -37.75 27.64
N SER A 195 -9.45 -38.43 27.37
CA SER A 195 -9.28 -39.84 27.74
C SER A 195 -9.13 -40.05 29.25
N SER A 196 -8.51 -39.10 29.95
CA SER A 196 -8.31 -39.18 31.41
C SER A 196 -9.62 -39.15 32.20
N LEU A 197 -10.65 -38.47 31.66
CA LEU A 197 -11.99 -38.36 32.23
C LEU A 197 -12.76 -39.68 32.28
N GLY A 198 -12.49 -40.63 31.37
CA GLY A 198 -13.13 -41.95 31.41
C GLY A 198 -12.76 -42.81 32.63
N THR A 199 -11.82 -42.33 33.47
CA THR A 199 -11.23 -43.10 34.57
C THR A 199 -11.23 -42.39 35.95
N GLY A 200 -11.78 -41.17 36.07
CA GLY A 200 -11.67 -40.30 37.26
C GLY A 200 -12.87 -40.32 38.24
N LYS A 201 -12.64 -39.94 39.50
CA LYS A 201 -13.64 -39.84 40.61
C LYS A 201 -14.29 -38.45 40.71
N GLU A 202 -15.56 -38.43 41.15
CA GLU A 202 -16.58 -37.36 41.13
C GLU A 202 -16.21 -35.94 41.67
N THR A 203 -15.05 -35.70 42.29
CA THR A 203 -14.79 -34.45 43.04
C THR A 203 -13.95 -33.41 42.29
N GLU A 204 -13.25 -33.77 41.20
CA GLU A 204 -12.48 -32.84 40.35
C GLU A 204 -13.24 -32.39 39.08
N GLU A 205 -14.49 -32.82 38.92
CA GLU A 205 -15.25 -32.70 37.67
C GLU A 205 -15.49 -31.25 37.22
N THR A 206 -15.70 -30.29 38.13
CA THR A 206 -16.10 -28.93 37.73
C THR A 206 -15.00 -28.14 37.02
N ASN A 207 -13.75 -28.19 37.48
CA ASN A 207 -12.62 -27.53 36.81
C ASN A 207 -12.21 -28.25 35.52
N LEU A 208 -12.31 -29.59 35.51
CA LEU A 208 -12.04 -30.41 34.33
C LEU A 208 -13.08 -30.17 33.23
N LEU A 209 -14.37 -30.09 33.58
CA LEU A 209 -15.45 -29.78 32.64
C LEU A 209 -15.30 -28.38 32.02
N GLN A 210 -14.82 -27.39 32.80
CA GLN A 210 -14.56 -26.06 32.26
C GLN A 210 -13.36 -26.08 31.30
N GLN A 211 -12.27 -26.76 31.64
CA GLN A 211 -11.14 -26.95 30.72
C GLN A 211 -11.55 -27.72 29.45
N LEU A 212 -12.46 -28.69 29.56
CA LEU A 212 -12.99 -29.44 28.43
C LEU A 212 -13.86 -28.58 27.52
N SER A 213 -14.73 -27.75 28.11
CA SER A 213 -15.53 -26.78 27.38
C SER A 213 -14.63 -25.81 26.59
N GLU A 214 -13.54 -25.35 27.20
CA GLU A 214 -12.54 -24.53 26.52
C GLU A 214 -11.74 -25.31 25.46
N ALA A 215 -11.46 -26.59 25.68
CA ALA A 215 -10.84 -27.48 24.69
C ALA A 215 -11.74 -27.68 23.45
N CYS A 216 -13.07 -27.76 23.63
CA CYS A 216 -14.02 -27.79 22.51
C CYS A 216 -13.92 -26.53 21.64
N LEU A 217 -13.69 -25.35 22.23
CA LEU A 217 -13.49 -24.11 21.45
C LEU A 217 -12.26 -24.19 20.52
N VAL A 218 -11.20 -24.88 20.97
CA VAL A 218 -10.01 -25.10 20.14
C VAL A 218 -10.31 -26.06 18.99
N VAL A 219 -11.06 -27.12 19.26
CA VAL A 219 -11.51 -28.08 18.24
C VAL A 219 -12.41 -27.40 17.22
N ASP A 220 -13.28 -26.50 17.68
CA ASP A 220 -14.16 -25.71 16.80
C ASP A 220 -13.38 -24.72 15.92
N ALA A 221 -12.28 -24.18 16.43
CA ALA A 221 -11.36 -23.33 15.68
C ALA A 221 -10.46 -24.10 14.70
N TRP A 222 -10.44 -25.44 14.74
CA TRP A 222 -9.75 -26.26 13.73
C TRP A 222 -10.59 -26.43 12.45
N GLU A 223 -9.91 -26.82 11.37
CA GLU A 223 -10.59 -27.23 10.14
C GLU A 223 -11.54 -28.41 10.41
N PRO A 224 -12.69 -28.48 9.70
CA PRO A 224 -13.73 -29.49 9.94
C PRO A 224 -13.22 -30.94 9.87
N SER A 225 -12.12 -31.21 9.17
CA SER A 225 -11.49 -32.55 9.11
C SER A 225 -11.02 -33.08 10.49
N VAL A 226 -10.57 -32.21 11.41
CA VAL A 226 -10.13 -32.66 12.75
C VAL A 226 -11.32 -32.94 13.66
N ARG A 227 -12.45 -32.27 13.41
CA ARG A 227 -13.73 -32.51 14.08
C ARG A 227 -14.27 -33.90 13.74
N GLU A 228 -14.21 -34.30 12.47
CA GLU A 228 -14.62 -35.65 12.02
C GLU A 228 -13.76 -36.75 12.64
N GLU A 229 -12.44 -36.56 12.77
CA GLU A 229 -11.57 -37.53 13.44
C GLU A 229 -11.83 -37.66 14.96
N LEU A 230 -12.19 -36.55 15.63
CA LEU A 230 -12.60 -36.59 17.04
C LEU A 230 -13.93 -37.32 17.23
N VAL A 231 -14.90 -37.07 16.36
CA VAL A 231 -16.22 -37.72 16.38
C VAL A 231 -16.16 -39.18 15.96
N ASN A 232 -15.17 -39.59 15.15
CA ASN A 232 -14.99 -41.00 14.78
C ASN A 232 -14.20 -41.82 15.83
N ASN A 233 -13.43 -41.18 16.70
CA ASN A 233 -12.63 -41.85 17.74
C ASN A 233 -13.37 -42.01 19.08
N PHE A 234 -14.54 -41.42 19.26
CA PHE A 234 -15.40 -41.50 20.45
C PHE A 234 -16.84 -41.81 20.04
#